data_AF-A8PNR8-F1
#
_entry.id   AF-A8PNR8-F1
#
_cell.length_a   1.000
_cell.length_b   1.000
_cell.length_c   1.000
_cell.angle_alpha   90.00
_cell.angle_beta   90.00
_cell.angle_gamma   90.00
#
_symmetry.space_group_name_H-M   'P 1'
#
loop_
_entity.id
_entity.type
_entity.pdbx_description
1 polymer ?
#
loop_
_entity_poly.entity_id
_entity_poly.type
_entity_poly.pdbx_seq_one_letter_code
_entity_poly.pdbx_strand_id
1 'polypeptide(L)'
;MMGIVFLLSIYTNHYFSHQVIAIRLIGWIIAILILASLFFYTAIGRQFWVFAQASRAELRKVVWPTREETIRTTLIVIVMVIVAGLFLWAIDTLLLWAVAFLTA
;
A
#
# COMPACT_ATOMS: atom_id res chain seq x y z
N MET A 1 19.73 -19.32 2.61
CA MET A 1 20.33 -18.18 3.33
C MET A 1 19.46 -17.72 4.50
N MET A 2 18.19 -17.35 4.30
CA MET A 2 17.26 -16.97 5.40
C MET A 2 17.12 -18.02 6.51
N GLY A 3 17.15 -19.32 6.19
CA GLY A 3 17.12 -20.39 7.20
C GLY A 3 18.36 -20.43 8.11
N ILE A 4 19.54 -20.05 7.61
CA ILE A 4 20.77 -19.99 8.40
C ILE A 4 20.69 -18.85 9.42
N VAL A 5 20.05 -17.73 9.04
CA VAL A 5 19.79 -16.59 9.92
C VAL A 5 18.91 -16.98 11.10
N PHE A 6 17.81 -17.66 10.80
CA PHE A 6 16.86 -18.10 11.81
C PHE A 6 17.50 -19.09 12.79
N LEU A 7 18.30 -20.03 12.27
CA LEU A 7 19.04 -21.00 13.08
C LEU A 7 20.15 -20.34 13.92
N LEU A 8 20.87 -19.35 13.39
CA LEU A 8 21.91 -18.61 14.11
C LEU A 8 21.35 -17.74 15.24
N SER A 9 20.16 -17.16 15.03
CA SER A 9 19.41 -16.39 16.02
C SER A 9 18.91 -17.29 17.16
N ILE A 10 18.42 -18.49 16.85
CA ILE A 10 18.02 -19.49 17.86
C ILE A 10 19.25 -20.00 18.62
N TYR A 11 20.37 -20.27 17.92
CA TYR A 11 21.61 -20.75 18.50
C TYR A 11 22.23 -19.73 19.48
N THR A 12 22.31 -18.47 19.09
CA THR A 12 22.79 -17.36 19.94
C THR A 12 21.91 -17.20 21.19
N ASN A 13 20.60 -17.38 21.05
CA ASN A 13 19.64 -17.27 22.15
C ASN A 13 19.75 -18.43 23.15
N HIS A 14 20.06 -19.65 22.69
CA HIS A 14 20.19 -20.82 23.56
C HIS A 14 21.47 -20.78 24.40
N TYR A 15 22.59 -20.33 23.81
CA TYR A 15 23.91 -20.33 24.47
C TYR A 15 24.05 -19.24 25.55
N PHE A 16 23.34 -18.11 25.41
CA PHE A 16 23.39 -16.97 26.32
C PHE A 16 22.22 -16.90 27.34
N SER A 17 21.48 -18.00 27.54
CA SER A 17 20.31 -18.03 28.44
C SER A 17 20.66 -17.85 29.94
N HIS A 18 21.94 -18.00 30.31
CA HIS A 18 22.42 -17.95 31.69
C HIS A 18 23.25 -16.70 32.06
N GLN A 19 23.33 -15.67 31.19
CA GLN A 19 24.13 -14.46 31.44
C GLN A 19 23.33 -13.14 31.38
N VAL A 20 23.95 -12.08 31.92
CA VAL A 20 23.42 -10.72 32.05
C VAL A 20 22.86 -10.17 30.73
N ILE A 21 21.71 -9.47 30.80
CA ILE A 21 20.92 -8.98 29.65
C ILE A 21 21.71 -8.16 28.61
N ALA A 22 22.78 -7.49 29.04
CA ALA A 22 23.58 -6.57 28.23
C ALA A 22 24.36 -7.28 27.10
N ILE A 23 24.92 -8.46 27.37
CA ILE A 23 25.71 -9.20 26.38
C ILE A 23 24.80 -9.79 25.29
N ARG A 24 23.55 -10.13 25.64
CA ARG A 24 22.54 -10.59 24.69
C ARG A 24 22.21 -9.50 23.66
N LEU A 25 21.98 -8.26 24.10
CA LEU A 25 21.66 -7.12 23.23
C LEU A 25 22.77 -6.84 22.21
N ILE A 26 24.03 -6.87 22.63
CA ILE A 26 25.17 -6.65 21.75
C ILE A 26 25.28 -7.76 20.69
N GLY A 27 25.05 -9.02 21.09
CA GLY A 27 25.01 -10.16 20.16
C GLY A 27 23.93 -10.01 19.08
N TRP A 28 22.72 -9.57 19.46
CA TRP A 28 21.65 -9.28 18.49
C TRP A 28 21.99 -8.14 17.54
N ILE A 29 22.62 -7.07 18.03
CA ILE A 29 23.02 -5.92 17.22
C ILE A 29 24.06 -6.32 16.17
N ILE A 30 25.07 -7.09 16.56
CA ILE A 30 26.12 -7.57 15.64
C ILE A 30 25.54 -8.53 14.60
N ALA A 31 24.67 -9.45 15.01
CA ALA A 31 23.99 -10.36 14.09
C ALA A 31 23.17 -9.58 13.05
N ILE A 32 22.38 -8.59 13.47
CA ILE A 32 21.59 -7.74 12.57
C ILE A 32 22.49 -6.96 11.61
N LEU A 33 23.62 -6.42 12.08
CA LEU A 33 24.58 -5.70 11.23
C LEU A 33 25.19 -6.60 10.14
N ILE A 34 25.60 -7.82 10.50
CA ILE A 34 26.16 -8.79 9.55
C ILE A 34 25.09 -9.21 8.54
N LEU A 35 23.85 -9.41 8.99
CA LEU A 35 22.72 -9.76 8.12
C LEU A 35 22.36 -8.64 7.15
N ALA A 36 22.32 -7.39 7.62
CA ALA A 36 22.08 -6.23 6.77
C ALA A 36 23.18 -6.10 5.72
N SER A 37 24.45 -6.27 6.12
CA SER A 37 25.58 -6.25 5.19
C SER A 37 25.45 -7.33 4.11
N LEU A 38 25.15 -8.58 4.49
CA LEU A 38 24.93 -9.69 3.57
C LEU A 38 23.70 -9.52 2.66
N PHE A 39 22.65 -8.85 3.15
CA PHE A 39 21.47 -8.50 2.36
C PHE A 39 21.81 -7.54 1.22
N PHE A 40 22.72 -6.58 1.43
CA PHE A 40 23.17 -5.68 0.35
C PHE A 40 24.06 -6.37 -0.68
N TYR A 41 24.83 -7.39 -0.30
CA TYR A 41 25.70 -8.13 -1.22
C TYR A 41 24.97 -9.20 -2.05
N THR A 42 23.74 -9.57 -1.69
CA THR A 42 22.98 -10.59 -2.44
C THR A 42 22.28 -9.99 -3.66
N ALA A 43 22.14 -10.80 -4.72
CA ALA A 43 21.55 -10.40 -6.01
C ALA A 43 20.17 -9.71 -5.88
N ILE A 44 19.38 -10.12 -4.87
CA ILE A 44 18.07 -9.55 -4.55
C ILE A 44 18.18 -8.10 -4.03
N GLY A 45 19.16 -7.79 -3.17
CA GLY A 45 19.39 -6.45 -2.66
C GLY A 45 19.81 -5.47 -3.76
N ARG A 46 20.66 -5.93 -4.69
CA ARG A 46 21.07 -5.13 -5.86
C ARG A 46 19.92 -4.88 -6.83
N GLN A 47 19.11 -5.91 -7.11
CA GLN A 47 17.92 -5.78 -7.95
C GLN A 47 16.89 -4.84 -7.34
N PHE A 48 16.68 -4.87 -6.02
CA PHE A 48 15.79 -3.94 -5.33
C PHE A 48 16.26 -2.48 -5.47
N TRP A 49 17.57 -2.24 -5.33
CA TRP A 49 18.13 -0.89 -5.49
C TRP A 49 17.97 -0.35 -6.92
N VAL A 50 18.21 -1.20 -7.92
CA VAL A 50 17.99 -0.87 -9.34
C VAL A 50 16.50 -0.65 -9.62
N PHE A 51 15.62 -1.49 -9.09
CA PHE A 51 14.17 -1.35 -9.23
C PHE A 51 13.64 -0.06 -8.59
N ALA A 52 14.15 0.32 -7.42
CA ALA A 52 13.79 1.57 -6.76
C ALA A 52 14.22 2.81 -7.57
N GLN A 53 15.41 2.77 -8.18
CA GLN A 53 15.87 3.82 -9.07
C GLN A 53 15.05 3.89 -10.36
N ALA A 54 14.74 2.73 -10.96
CA ALA A 54 13.91 2.64 -12.16
C ALA A 54 12.48 3.14 -11.89
N SER A 55 11.89 2.79 -10.74
CA SER A 55 10.56 3.25 -10.32
C SER A 55 10.52 4.77 -10.13
N ARG A 56 11.57 5.37 -9.56
CA ARG A 56 11.70 6.84 -9.47
C ARG A 56 11.80 7.50 -10.85
N ALA A 57 12.45 6.87 -11.81
CA ALA A 57 12.52 7.37 -13.18
C ALA A 57 11.15 7.29 -13.89
N GLU A 58 10.37 6.24 -13.64
CA GLU A 58 9.03 6.05 -14.22
C GLU A 58 7.99 6.99 -13.61
N LEU A 59 8.06 7.23 -12.29
CA LEU A 59 7.21 8.20 -11.62
C LEU A 59 7.39 9.63 -12.14
N ARG A 60 8.57 9.96 -12.69
CA ARG A 60 8.81 11.26 -13.35
C ARG A 60 8.18 11.36 -14.74
N LYS A 61 7.83 10.23 -15.36
CA LYS A 61 7.09 10.19 -16.63
C LYS A 61 5.57 10.26 -16.42
N VAL A 62 5.10 10.16 -15.18
CA VAL A 62 3.69 10.41 -14.84
C VAL A 62 3.42 11.89 -15.11
N VAL A 63 2.80 12.15 -16.25
CA VAL A 63 2.25 13.45 -16.58
C VAL A 63 1.08 13.66 -15.63
N TRP A 64 1.32 14.43 -14.58
CA TRP A 64 0.24 14.81 -13.68
C TRP A 64 -0.76 15.66 -14.46
N PRO A 65 -2.04 15.31 -14.41
CA PRO A 65 -3.07 15.98 -15.19
C PRO A 65 -3.12 17.46 -14.83
N THR A 66 -3.36 18.29 -15.83
CA THR A 66 -3.52 19.73 -15.58
C THR A 66 -4.81 20.00 -14.81
N ARG A 67 -4.87 21.11 -14.07
CA ARG A 67 -6.07 21.48 -13.30
C ARG A 67 -7.31 21.57 -14.20
N GLU A 68 -7.13 21.99 -15.44
CA GLU A 68 -8.21 22.13 -16.43
C GLU A 68 -8.80 20.79 -16.86
N GLU A 69 -7.97 19.77 -17.13
CA GLU A 69 -8.43 18.42 -17.48
C GLU A 69 -9.18 17.75 -16.33
N THR A 70 -8.71 17.98 -15.10
CA THR A 70 -9.34 17.45 -13.89
C THR A 70 -10.72 18.05 -13.68
N ILE A 71 -10.85 19.38 -13.85
CA ILE A 71 -12.13 20.08 -13.72
C ILE A 71 -13.10 19.66 -14.82
N ARG A 72 -12.65 19.55 -16.07
CA ARG A 72 -13.50 19.13 -17.20
C ARG A 72 -14.09 17.74 -16.96
N THR A 73 -13.25 16.79 -16.56
CA THR A 73 -13.69 15.42 -16.28
C THR A 73 -14.68 15.37 -15.10
N THR A 74 -14.39 16.12 -14.03
CA THR A 74 -15.29 16.21 -12.86
C THR A 74 -16.64 16.84 -13.23
N LEU A 75 -16.66 17.88 -14.07
CA LEU A 75 -17.89 18.53 -14.51
C LEU A 75 -18.79 17.58 -15.31
N ILE A 76 -18.22 16.77 -16.19
CA ILE A 76 -18.97 15.74 -16.93
C ILE A 76 -19.63 14.76 -15.96
N VAL A 77 -18.88 14.28 -14.96
CA VAL A 77 -19.41 13.36 -13.94
C VAL A 77 -20.53 14.01 -13.12
N ILE A 78 -20.36 15.28 -12.69
CA ILE A 78 -21.39 16.02 -11.96
C ILE A 78 -22.69 16.11 -12.78
N VAL A 79 -22.59 16.47 -14.06
CA VAL A 79 -23.76 16.54 -14.95
C VAL A 79 -24.45 15.17 -15.06
N MET A 80 -23.67 14.10 -15.24
CA MET A 80 -24.21 12.74 -15.31
C MET A 80 -24.94 12.33 -14.02
N VAL A 81 -24.38 12.65 -12.84
CA VAL A 81 -25.00 12.34 -11.55
C VAL A 81 -26.28 13.14 -11.34
N ILE A 82 -26.32 14.42 -11.73
CA ILE A 82 -27.53 15.26 -11.67
C ILE A 82 -28.64 14.67 -12.55
N VAL A 83 -28.32 14.29 -13.78
CA VAL A 83 -29.30 13.70 -14.71
C VAL A 83 -29.84 12.37 -14.17
N ALA A 84 -28.95 11.49 -13.69
CA ALA A 84 -29.36 10.22 -13.09
C ALA A 84 -30.22 10.42 -11.83
N GLY A 85 -29.85 11.36 -10.96
CA GLY A 85 -30.62 11.69 -9.76
C GLY A 85 -32.01 12.25 -10.07
N LEU A 86 -32.12 13.14 -11.06
CA LEU A 86 -33.41 13.66 -11.54
C LEU A 86 -34.30 12.55 -12.12
N PHE A 87 -33.71 11.64 -12.89
CA PHE A 87 -34.43 10.53 -13.49
C PHE A 87 -35.00 9.58 -12.42
N LEU A 88 -34.18 9.21 -11.43
CA LEU A 88 -34.63 8.37 -10.32
C LEU A 88 -35.73 9.08 -9.50
N TRP A 89 -35.51 10.35 -9.16
CA TRP A 89 -36.51 11.14 -8.43
C TRP A 89 -37.86 11.25 -9.16
N ALA A 90 -37.85 11.40 -10.49
CA ALA A 90 -39.06 11.41 -11.29
C ALA A 90 -39.81 10.06 -11.24
N ILE A 91 -39.08 8.94 -11.24
CA ILE A 91 -39.67 7.61 -11.10
C ILE A 91 -40.22 7.42 -9.69
N ASP A 92 -39.47 7.78 -8.65
CA ASP A 92 -39.90 7.62 -7.26
C ASP A 92 -41.20 8.40 -6.99
N THR A 93 -41.28 9.64 -7.46
CA THR A 93 -42.49 10.47 -7.30
C THR A 93 -43.69 9.90 -8.07
N LEU A 94 -43.47 9.38 -9.29
CA LEU A 94 -44.52 8.75 -10.08
C LEU A 94 -45.01 7.44 -9.44
N LEU A 95 -44.10 6.62 -8.92
CA LEU A 95 -44.44 5.39 -8.20
C LEU A 95 -45.21 5.68 -6.92
N LEU A 96 -44.80 6.67 -6.13
CA LEU A 96 -45.51 7.10 -4.93
C LEU A 96 -46.94 7.55 -5.25
N TRP A 97 -47.13 8.31 -6.33
CA TRP A 97 -48.45 8.73 -6.77
C TRP A 97 -49.32 7.54 -7.22
N ALA A 98 -48.76 6.59 -7.97
CA ALA A 98 -49.45 5.39 -8.39
C ALA A 98 -49.88 4.50 -7.22
N VAL A 99 -49.02 4.31 -6.22
CA VAL A 99 -49.33 3.55 -5.01
C VAL A 99 -50.40 4.26 -4.17
N ALA A 100 -50.33 5.58 -4.05
CA ALA A 100 -51.34 6.37 -3.34
C ALA A 100 -52.72 6.25 -4.01
N PHE A 101 -52.79 6.27 -5.35
CA PHE A 101 -54.03 6.08 -6.09
C PHE A 101 -54.61 4.66 -5.95
N LEU A 102 -53.76 3.63 -5.86
CA LEU A 102 -54.23 2.24 -5.67
C LEU A 102 -54.68 1.92 -4.24
N THR A 103 -54.14 2.63 -3.25
CA THR A 103 -54.42 2.39 -1.82
C THR A 103 -55.52 3.30 -1.27
N ALA A 104 -55.78 4.43 -1.93
CA ALA A 104 -56.89 5.34 -1.63
C ALA A 104 -58.20 4.84 -2.26
#